data_AF-A0A7X5REN7-F1
#
_entry.id   AF-A0A7X5REN7-F1
#
_cell.length_a   1.000
_cell.length_b   1.000
_cell.length_c   1.000
_cell.angle_alpha   90.00
_cell.angle_beta   90.00
_cell.angle_gamma   90.00
#
_symmetry.space_group_name_H-M   'P 1'
#
loop_
_entity.id
_entity.type
_entity.pdbx_description
1 polymer ?
#
loop_
_entity_poly.entity_id
_entity_poly.type
_entity_poly.pdbx_seq_one_letter_code
_entity_poly.pdbx_strand_id
1 'polypeptide(L)'
;MNKKIIAVGSVIGIIIIGVIVFLATRGNSSSVVGEWVIDSYNTANGNIKQENIGEYYGENYQNANAEFSAVFKDNGTVILNMPVYEGMEPVSKEVPYEIKGSEIYLFAESESIKGFEIKGDTLIMYDIGNIMDEAVLKKK
;
A
#
# COMPACT_ATOMS: atom_id res chain seq x y z
N MET A 1 -64.78 20.01 11.64
CA MET A 1 -63.42 20.51 11.32
C MET A 1 -62.50 19.32 11.14
N ASN A 2 -62.32 18.86 9.90
CA ASN A 2 -61.52 17.67 9.59
C ASN A 2 -60.08 18.08 9.25
N LYS A 3 -59.12 17.59 10.04
CA LYS A 3 -57.69 17.79 9.83
C LYS A 3 -57.24 17.00 8.60
N LYS A 4 -56.67 17.67 7.59
CA LYS A 4 -55.93 17.02 6.50
C LYS A 4 -54.54 16.66 7.04
N ILE A 5 -54.22 15.36 7.11
CA ILE A 5 -52.86 14.88 7.31
C ILE A 5 -52.23 14.79 5.92
N ILE A 6 -51.28 15.68 5.63
CA ILE A 6 -50.44 15.60 4.43
C ILE A 6 -49.35 14.58 4.75
N ALA A 7 -49.39 13.43 4.07
CA ALA A 7 -48.36 12.41 4.15
C ALA A 7 -47.06 12.96 3.54
N VAL A 8 -46.11 13.35 4.39
CA VAL A 8 -44.71 13.59 4.01
C VAL A 8 -44.05 12.23 3.91
N GLY A 9 -43.98 11.69 2.70
CA GLY A 9 -43.42 10.37 2.46
C GLY A 9 -42.83 10.25 1.06
N SER A 10 -41.67 10.88 0.82
CA SER A 10 -40.68 10.46 -0.19
C SER A 10 -39.54 11.45 -0.32
N VAL A 11 -38.55 11.39 0.59
CA VAL A 11 -37.20 11.95 0.35
C VAL A 11 -36.11 11.02 0.91
N ILE A 12 -36.39 9.73 1.07
CA ILE A 12 -35.41 8.74 1.59
C ILE A 12 -34.86 7.83 0.47
N GLY A 13 -35.38 7.95 -0.76
CA GLY A 13 -35.02 7.05 -1.87
C GLY A 13 -33.77 7.41 -2.67
N ILE A 14 -33.12 8.56 -2.45
CA ILE A 14 -32.04 9.04 -3.34
C ILE A 14 -30.63 8.98 -2.69
N ILE A 15 -30.53 8.86 -1.37
CA ILE A 15 -29.21 8.89 -0.69
C ILE A 15 -28.52 7.51 -0.71
N ILE A 16 -29.26 6.40 -0.88
CA ILE A 16 -28.67 5.05 -0.81
C ILE A 16 -27.85 4.71 -2.07
N ILE A 17 -28.15 5.31 -3.23
CA ILE A 17 -27.40 5.01 -4.47
C ILE A 17 -25.99 5.63 -4.44
N GLY A 18 -25.80 6.78 -3.77
CA GLY A 18 -24.47 7.40 -3.64
C GLY A 18 -23.50 6.58 -2.76
N VAL A 19 -24.02 5.86 -1.76
CA VAL A 19 -23.19 5.06 -0.83
C VAL A 19 -22.87 3.67 -1.41
N ILE A 20 -23.75 3.09 -2.22
CA ILE A 20 -23.51 1.78 -2.84
C ILE A 20 -22.43 1.86 -3.93
N VAL A 21 -22.28 2.99 -4.62
CA VAL A 21 -21.21 3.16 -5.63
C VAL A 21 -19.82 3.27 -5.00
N PHE A 22 -19.69 3.65 -3.73
CA PHE A 22 -18.38 3.69 -3.05
C PHE A 22 -17.86 2.30 -2.62
N LEU A 23 -18.71 1.27 -2.61
CA LEU A 23 -18.32 -0.09 -2.24
C LEU A 23 -18.09 -1.01 -3.44
N ALA A 24 -18.57 -0.65 -4.64
CA ALA A 24 -18.55 -1.52 -5.81
C ALA A 24 -17.26 -1.46 -6.65
N THR A 25 -16.27 -0.62 -6.31
CA THR A 25 -14.95 -0.59 -6.96
C THR A 25 -13.83 -1.26 -6.16
N ARG A 26 -14.16 -1.97 -5.06
CA ARG A 26 -13.23 -2.91 -4.37
C ARG A 26 -12.84 -4.14 -5.24
N GLY A 27 -12.95 -4.04 -6.56
CA GLY A 27 -12.79 -5.14 -7.52
C GLY A 27 -11.37 -5.38 -8.04
N ASN A 28 -10.36 -4.61 -7.64
CA ASN A 28 -9.00 -4.72 -8.18
C ASN A 28 -7.95 -5.29 -7.20
N SER A 29 -8.33 -5.74 -6.00
CA SER A 29 -7.37 -6.09 -4.94
C SER A 29 -6.77 -7.50 -5.00
N SER A 30 -7.39 -8.47 -5.70
CA SER A 30 -6.96 -9.88 -5.61
C SER A 30 -5.54 -10.13 -6.10
N SER A 31 -5.02 -9.38 -7.08
CA SER A 31 -3.66 -9.57 -7.60
C SER A 31 -2.60 -9.06 -6.63
N VAL A 32 -2.90 -7.94 -5.95
CA VAL A 32 -2.00 -7.27 -5.00
C VAL A 32 -1.93 -8.00 -3.66
N VAL A 33 -3.02 -8.64 -3.21
CA VAL A 33 -3.06 -9.39 -1.95
C VAL A 33 -1.95 -10.44 -1.89
N GLY A 34 -1.15 -10.43 -0.83
CA GLY A 34 0.00 -11.32 -0.63
C GLY A 34 1.20 -10.59 -0.02
N GLU A 35 2.27 -11.34 0.23
CA GLU A 35 3.55 -10.82 0.72
C GLU A 35 4.44 -10.43 -0.46
N TRP A 36 4.98 -9.21 -0.40
CA TRP A 36 5.90 -8.66 -1.36
C TRP A 36 7.21 -8.32 -0.67
N VAL A 37 8.32 -8.70 -1.31
CA VAL A 37 9.68 -8.50 -0.80
C VAL A 37 10.52 -7.80 -1.86
N ILE A 38 11.58 -7.11 -1.44
CA ILE A 38 12.48 -6.41 -2.36
C ILE A 38 13.24 -7.43 -3.21
N ASP A 39 13.15 -7.28 -4.53
CA ASP A 39 13.93 -8.05 -5.50
C ASP A 39 15.17 -7.27 -5.97
N SER A 40 14.97 -5.98 -6.28
CA SER A 40 16.02 -5.09 -6.75
C SER A 40 15.73 -3.63 -6.42
N TYR A 41 16.76 -2.79 -6.57
CA TYR A 41 16.68 -1.34 -6.47
C TYR A 41 16.93 -0.70 -7.84
N ASN A 42 16.11 0.26 -8.21
CA ASN A 42 16.30 1.08 -9.40
C ASN A 42 17.23 2.24 -9.03
N THR A 43 18.48 2.18 -9.50
CA THR A 43 19.47 3.25 -9.27
C THR A 43 19.78 4.02 -10.54
N ALA A 44 20.50 5.13 -10.42
CA ALA A 44 20.99 5.89 -11.58
C ALA A 44 21.86 5.06 -12.54
N ASN A 45 22.50 3.99 -12.05
CA ASN A 45 23.38 3.10 -12.82
C ASN A 45 22.67 1.83 -13.33
N GLY A 46 21.34 1.75 -13.18
CA GLY A 46 20.53 0.60 -13.51
C GLY A 46 20.08 -0.20 -12.29
N ASN A 47 19.50 -1.37 -12.55
CA ASN A 47 18.89 -2.19 -11.51
C ASN A 47 19.95 -3.02 -10.77
N ILE A 48 19.96 -2.91 -9.45
CA ILE A 48 20.86 -3.66 -8.58
C ILE A 48 20.02 -4.64 -7.76
N LYS A 49 20.33 -5.93 -7.81
CA LYS A 49 19.63 -6.93 -7.00
C LYS A 49 19.80 -6.66 -5.51
N GLN A 50 18.80 -7.02 -4.72
CA GLN A 50 18.84 -6.89 -3.26
C GLN A 50 20.08 -7.55 -2.66
N GLU A 51 20.50 -8.71 -3.17
CA GLU A 51 21.66 -9.46 -2.69
C GLU A 51 23.03 -8.77 -2.94
N ASN A 52 23.06 -7.74 -3.80
CA ASN A 52 24.28 -7.02 -4.19
C ASN A 52 24.28 -5.54 -3.73
N ILE A 53 23.19 -5.06 -3.13
CA ILE A 53 23.07 -3.63 -2.76
C ILE A 53 24.10 -3.22 -1.68
N GLY A 54 24.62 -4.19 -0.93
CA GLY A 54 25.66 -3.96 0.07
C GLY A 54 27.00 -3.51 -0.51
N GLU A 55 27.27 -3.76 -1.80
CA GLU A 55 28.46 -3.22 -2.46
C GLU A 55 28.44 -1.68 -2.59
N TYR A 56 27.25 -1.08 -2.53
CA TYR A 56 27.04 0.36 -2.71
C TYR A 56 26.81 1.08 -1.38
N TYR A 57 26.03 0.47 -0.49
CA TYR A 57 25.60 1.10 0.78
C TYR A 57 26.07 0.34 2.04
N GLY A 58 26.83 -0.74 1.88
CA GLY A 58 27.36 -1.56 2.97
C GLY A 58 26.45 -2.74 3.36
N GLU A 59 27.07 -3.80 3.89
CA GLU A 59 26.37 -5.04 4.29
C GLU A 59 25.26 -4.80 5.32
N ASN A 60 25.44 -3.84 6.23
CA ASN A 60 24.41 -3.48 7.22
C ASN A 60 23.13 -2.95 6.55
N TYR A 61 23.27 -2.16 5.49
CA TYR A 61 22.13 -1.67 4.71
C TYR A 61 21.44 -2.82 3.99
N GLN A 62 22.21 -3.69 3.34
CA GLN A 62 21.68 -4.88 2.65
C GLN A 62 20.89 -5.78 3.61
N ASN A 63 21.47 -6.10 4.77
CA ASN A 63 20.87 -7.01 5.75
C ASN A 63 19.58 -6.41 6.33
N ALA A 64 19.59 -5.14 6.74
CA ALA A 64 18.40 -4.48 7.26
C ALA A 64 17.26 -4.49 6.23
N ASN A 65 17.57 -4.19 4.97
CA ASN A 65 16.54 -4.15 3.93
C ASN A 65 16.07 -5.52 3.44
N ALA A 66 16.87 -6.58 3.65
CA ALA A 66 16.45 -7.96 3.37
C ALA A 66 15.21 -8.36 4.20
N GLU A 67 15.01 -7.72 5.35
CA GLU A 67 13.89 -7.97 6.25
C GLU A 67 12.62 -7.21 5.84
N PHE A 68 12.72 -6.28 4.87
CA PHE A 68 11.55 -5.54 4.43
C PHE A 68 10.50 -6.46 3.79
N SER A 69 9.25 -6.25 4.17
CA SER A 69 8.11 -6.84 3.45
C SER A 69 6.86 -5.98 3.53
N ALA A 70 6.08 -6.00 2.45
CA ALA A 70 4.74 -5.43 2.39
C ALA A 70 3.71 -6.55 2.23
N VAL A 71 2.86 -6.76 3.25
CA VAL A 71 1.85 -7.83 3.27
C VAL A 71 0.47 -7.22 3.07
N PHE A 72 -0.01 -7.23 1.83
CA PHE A 72 -1.34 -6.72 1.48
C PHE A 72 -2.41 -7.74 1.84
N LYS A 73 -3.39 -7.31 2.64
CA LYS A 73 -4.53 -8.12 3.05
C LYS A 73 -5.77 -7.78 2.22
N ASP A 74 -6.68 -8.74 2.15
CA ASP A 74 -7.97 -8.64 1.43
C ASP A 74 -8.97 -7.69 2.12
N ASN A 75 -8.77 -7.41 3.40
CA ASN A 75 -9.56 -6.46 4.20
C ASN A 75 -9.25 -4.97 3.88
N GLY A 76 -8.27 -4.68 3.02
CA GLY A 76 -7.87 -3.32 2.65
C GLY A 76 -6.79 -2.69 3.53
N THR A 77 -6.03 -3.48 4.29
CA THR A 77 -4.84 -3.03 5.02
C THR A 77 -3.56 -3.69 4.51
N VAL A 78 -2.43 -3.03 4.69
CA VAL A 78 -1.09 -3.56 4.42
C VAL A 78 -0.27 -3.51 5.70
N ILE A 79 0.43 -4.61 6.00
CA ILE A 79 1.47 -4.61 7.03
C ILE A 79 2.80 -4.29 6.35
N LEU A 80 3.46 -3.23 6.80
CA LEU A 80 4.82 -2.88 6.41
C LEU A 80 5.78 -3.31 7.53
N ASN A 81 6.61 -4.30 7.24
CA ASN A 81 7.74 -4.67 8.10
C ASN A 81 8.94 -3.86 7.61
N MET A 82 9.36 -2.87 8.40
CA MET A 82 10.39 -1.91 8.00
C MET A 82 11.80 -2.47 8.24
N PRO A 83 12.82 -2.01 7.48
CA PRO A 83 14.22 -2.38 7.72
C PRO A 83 14.65 -1.99 9.14
N VAL A 84 15.33 -2.90 9.83
CA VAL A 84 15.84 -2.68 11.18
C VAL A 84 17.36 -2.59 11.12
N TYR A 85 17.91 -1.41 11.43
CA TYR A 85 19.36 -1.26 11.56
C TYR A 85 19.82 -1.79 12.92
N GLU A 86 21.07 -2.25 12.99
CA GLU A 86 21.64 -2.82 14.21
C GLU A 86 21.43 -1.91 15.43
N GLY A 87 20.84 -2.46 16.49
CA GLY A 87 20.51 -1.72 17.71
C GLY A 87 19.17 -0.98 17.71
N MET A 88 18.37 -1.09 16.64
CA MET A 88 16.99 -0.59 16.59
C MET A 88 15.97 -1.71 16.84
N GLU A 89 14.82 -1.35 17.40
CA GLU A 89 13.70 -2.29 17.57
C GLU A 89 12.96 -2.48 16.23
N PRO A 90 12.44 -3.70 15.95
CA PRO A 90 11.62 -3.93 14.77
C PRO A 90 10.38 -3.06 14.73
N VAL A 91 10.13 -2.45 13.57
CA VAL A 91 8.93 -1.63 13.33
C VAL A 91 8.05 -2.31 12.31
N SER A 92 6.89 -2.79 12.78
CA SER A 92 5.81 -3.28 11.93
C SER A 92 4.62 -2.33 12.05
N LYS A 93 4.12 -1.82 10.91
CA LYS A 93 2.99 -0.89 10.86
C LYS A 93 1.90 -1.45 9.96
N GLU A 94 0.70 -1.60 10.52
CA GLU A 94 -0.50 -1.91 9.73
C GLU A 94 -1.22 -0.61 9.38
N VAL A 95 -1.36 -0.34 8.08
CA VAL A 95 -2.01 0.87 7.57
C VAL A 95 -3.07 0.52 6.52
N PRO A 96 -4.18 1.29 6.43
CA PRO A 96 -5.11 1.16 5.31
C PRO A 96 -4.43 1.50 3.98
N TYR A 97 -4.90 0.87 2.90
CA TYR A 97 -4.51 1.24 1.53
C TYR A 97 -5.72 1.37 0.60
N GLU A 98 -5.54 2.13 -0.48
CA GLU A 98 -6.49 2.28 -1.57
C GLU A 98 -5.77 2.14 -2.90
N ILE A 99 -6.37 1.41 -3.84
CA ILE A 99 -5.83 1.25 -5.19
C ILE A 99 -6.57 2.21 -6.13
N LYS A 100 -5.83 3.08 -6.82
CA LYS A 100 -6.35 4.02 -7.84
C LYS A 100 -5.65 3.74 -9.16
N GLY A 101 -6.32 2.99 -10.03
CA GLY A 101 -5.71 2.52 -11.27
C GLY A 101 -4.55 1.56 -10.99
N SER A 102 -3.32 1.98 -11.34
CA SER A 102 -2.10 1.22 -11.03
C SER A 102 -1.41 1.66 -9.74
N GLU A 103 -1.87 2.74 -9.11
CA GLU A 103 -1.21 3.33 -7.95
C GLU A 103 -1.84 2.80 -6.66
N ILE A 104 -1.00 2.54 -5.65
CA ILE A 104 -1.42 2.11 -4.31
C ILE A 104 -1.06 3.22 -3.33
N TYR A 105 -2.09 3.80 -2.74
CA TYR A 105 -1.99 4.85 -1.75
C TYR A 105 -2.10 4.27 -0.34
N LEU A 106 -1.21 4.69 0.55
CA LEU A 106 -1.20 4.31 1.96
C LEU A 106 -1.75 5.47 2.79
N PHE A 107 -2.51 5.14 3.83
CA PHE A 107 -3.08 6.14 4.73
C PHE A 107 -2.46 6.02 6.12
N ALA A 108 -1.60 6.95 6.48
CA ALA A 108 -0.95 7.00 7.77
C ALA A 108 -1.09 8.41 8.36
N GLU A 109 -1.41 8.51 9.65
CA GLU A 109 -1.37 9.79 10.39
C GLU A 109 -2.17 10.95 9.76
N SER A 110 -3.26 10.65 9.05
CA SER A 110 -4.11 11.60 8.29
C SER A 110 -3.55 12.07 6.95
N GLU A 111 -2.41 11.52 6.52
CA GLU A 111 -1.83 11.73 5.21
C GLU A 111 -2.12 10.56 4.28
N SER A 112 -2.15 10.85 2.98
CA SER A 112 -2.22 9.85 1.91
C SER A 112 -0.97 9.97 1.06
N ILE A 113 -0.16 8.92 1.04
CA ILE A 113 1.08 8.86 0.26
C ILE A 113 0.95 7.80 -0.83
N LYS A 114 1.50 8.08 -2.02
CA LYS A 114 1.66 7.05 -3.05
C LYS A 114 2.81 6.14 -2.62
N GLY A 115 2.50 4.99 -2.04
CA GLY A 115 3.50 4.04 -1.56
C GLY A 115 4.00 3.11 -2.65
N PHE A 116 3.11 2.67 -3.54
CA PHE A 116 3.47 1.71 -4.58
C PHE A 116 2.79 1.96 -5.94
N GLU A 117 3.33 1.36 -6.99
CA GLU A 117 2.73 1.28 -8.32
C GLU A 117 2.82 -0.15 -8.87
N ILE A 118 1.72 -0.66 -9.40
CA ILE A 118 1.59 -1.99 -9.97
C ILE A 118 2.17 -1.98 -11.39
N LYS A 119 3.20 -2.82 -11.63
CA LYS A 119 3.83 -3.01 -12.94
C LYS A 119 3.83 -4.51 -13.30
N GLY A 120 2.73 -4.96 -13.91
CA GLY A 120 2.54 -6.38 -14.21
C GLY A 120 2.56 -7.22 -12.94
N ASP A 121 3.54 -8.12 -12.83
CA ASP A 121 3.72 -9.02 -11.68
C ASP A 121 4.68 -8.46 -10.60
N THR A 122 5.04 -7.18 -10.72
CA THR A 122 5.92 -6.47 -9.76
C THR A 122 5.21 -5.27 -9.14
N LEU A 123 5.67 -4.84 -7.96
CA LEU A 123 5.35 -3.52 -7.42
C LEU A 123 6.60 -2.65 -7.46
N ILE A 124 6.42 -1.39 -7.85
CA ILE A 124 7.42 -0.35 -7.65
C ILE A 124 7.08 0.34 -6.34
N MET A 125 8.03 0.42 -5.42
CA MET A 125 7.88 1.09 -4.13
C MET A 125 8.59 2.43 -4.17
N TYR A 126 7.87 3.47 -3.74
CA TYR A 126 8.37 4.85 -3.68
C TYR A 126 8.61 5.24 -2.23
N ASP A 127 9.87 5.54 -1.90
CA ASP A 127 10.33 6.20 -0.67
C ASP A 127 9.46 5.95 0.58
N ILE A 128 9.38 4.68 0.99
CA ILE A 128 8.69 4.29 2.22
C ILE A 128 9.72 4.19 3.34
N GLY A 129 9.69 5.18 4.24
CA GLY A 129 10.50 5.21 5.45
C GLY A 129 11.99 5.46 5.19
N ASN A 130 12.84 4.46 5.42
CA ASN A 130 14.30 4.59 5.32
C ASN A 130 14.88 3.98 4.03
N ILE A 131 14.03 3.60 3.07
CA ILE A 131 14.45 2.98 1.83
C ILE A 131 14.68 4.08 0.80
N MET A 132 15.96 4.43 0.64
CA MET A 132 16.41 5.64 -0.07
C MET A 132 16.25 5.58 -1.60
N ASP A 133 16.13 4.38 -2.16
CA ASP A 133 15.99 4.15 -3.61
C ASP A 133 14.62 3.56 -3.94
N GLU A 134 14.13 3.83 -5.14
CA GLU A 134 12.96 3.16 -5.68
C GLU A 134 13.24 1.65 -5.74
N ALA A 135 12.43 0.85 -5.05
CA ALA A 135 12.62 -0.59 -4.99
C ALA A 135 11.58 -1.30 -5.86
N VAL A 136 12.03 -2.33 -6.58
CA VAL A 136 11.16 -3.28 -7.26
C VAL A 136 10.93 -4.45 -6.34
N LEU A 137 9.65 -4.71 -6.04
CA LEU A 137 9.22 -5.80 -5.20
C LEU A 137 8.61 -6.89 -6.07
N LYS A 138 8.87 -8.13 -5.67
CA LYS A 138 8.21 -9.32 -6.21
C LYS A 138 7.36 -9.97 -5.14
N LYS A 139 6.34 -10.68 -5.59
CA LYS A 139 5.54 -11.54 -4.72
C LYS A 139 6.41 -12.72 -4.26
N LYS A 140 6.34 -13.03 -2.97
CA LYS A 140 7.09 -14.14 -2.35
C LYS A 140 6.46 -15.50 -2.66
#